data_AF-A0A4V3DMR6-F1
#
_entry.id   AF-A0A4V3DMR6-F1
#
_cell.length_a   1.000
_cell.length_b   1.000
_cell.length_c   1.000
_cell.angle_alpha   90.00
_cell.angle_beta   90.00
_cell.angle_gamma   90.00
#
_symmetry.space_group_name_H-M   'P 1'
#
loop_
_entity.id
_entity.type
_entity.pdbx_description
1 polymer ?
#
loop_
_entity_poly.entity_id
_entity_poly.type
_entity_poly.pdbx_seq_one_letter_code
_entity_poly.pdbx_strand_id
1 'polypeptide(L)'
;MTQLPPALAAHAAADTFGLIDVLWLEADSGRVAAAFEVEHSTSIYSGIVRMLDLALGVPEHADGAYFLVALDAREADVRAQFARPAFSRATDLNLHFLPYSELTTHREAVGRFGSGLKGVLAIARALR
;
A
#
# COMPACT_ATOMS: atom_id res chain seq x y z
N MET A 1 10.49 -5.51 -13.40
CA MET A 1 11.38 -4.33 -13.27
C MET A 1 12.04 -4.45 -11.91
N THR A 2 13.37 -4.36 -11.81
CA THR A 2 14.10 -4.57 -10.53
C THR A 2 14.63 -3.26 -9.94
N GLN A 3 14.28 -2.12 -10.53
CA GLN A 3 14.74 -0.79 -10.11
C GLN A 3 13.59 0.19 -10.11
N LEU A 4 13.58 1.07 -9.10
CA LEU A 4 12.64 2.19 -9.00
C LEU A 4 12.80 3.13 -10.21
N PRO A 5 11.71 3.79 -10.66
CA PRO A 5 11.80 4.89 -11.61
C PRO A 5 12.80 5.96 -11.15
N PRO A 6 13.52 6.63 -12.05
CA PRO A 6 14.58 7.58 -11.69
C PRO A 6 14.14 8.68 -10.72
N ALA A 7 12.91 9.21 -10.88
CA ALA A 7 12.37 10.24 -9.99
C ALA A 7 12.20 9.73 -8.54
N LEU A 8 11.75 8.49 -8.37
CA LEU A 8 11.63 7.85 -7.07
C LEU A 8 13.00 7.45 -6.51
N ALA A 9 13.90 6.94 -7.35
CA ALA A 9 15.24 6.53 -6.95
C ALA A 9 16.11 7.70 -6.45
N ALA A 10 15.86 8.93 -6.92
CA ALA A 10 16.58 10.12 -6.48
C ALA A 10 16.11 10.67 -5.12
N HIS A 11 15.02 10.15 -4.56
CA HIS A 11 14.48 10.64 -3.29
C HIS A 11 15.32 10.18 -2.09
N ALA A 12 15.48 11.03 -1.06
CA ALA A 12 16.29 10.71 0.12
C ALA A 12 15.78 9.47 0.90
N ALA A 13 14.49 9.17 0.79
CA ALA A 13 13.85 8.00 1.41
C ALA A 13 13.69 6.79 0.46
N ALA A 14 14.35 6.81 -0.72
CA ALA A 14 14.20 5.76 -1.74
C ALA A 14 14.57 4.36 -1.21
N ASP A 15 15.61 4.28 -0.39
CA ASP A 15 16.03 3.02 0.23
C ASP A 15 14.97 2.47 1.20
N THR A 16 14.12 3.32 1.76
CA THR A 16 13.07 2.92 2.70
C THR A 16 11.82 2.45 1.98
N PHE A 17 11.25 3.26 1.09
CA PHE A 17 10.04 2.87 0.36
C PHE A 17 10.32 1.91 -0.80
N GLY A 18 11.57 1.79 -1.25
CA GLY A 18 11.99 0.76 -2.21
C GLY A 18 11.88 -0.67 -1.67
N LEU A 19 11.65 -0.82 -0.36
CA LEU A 19 11.38 -2.10 0.29
C LEU A 19 9.89 -2.47 0.30
N ILE A 20 9.02 -1.62 -0.23
CA ILE A 20 7.61 -1.94 -0.43
C ILE A 20 7.51 -3.00 -1.52
N ASP A 21 6.76 -4.06 -1.27
CA ASP A 21 6.70 -5.24 -2.15
C ASP A 21 6.20 -4.92 -3.56
N VAL A 22 5.19 -4.04 -3.67
CA VAL A 22 4.64 -3.61 -4.96
C VAL A 22 4.35 -2.12 -4.97
N LEU A 23 4.88 -1.42 -5.96
CA LEU A 23 4.47 -0.07 -6.33
C LEU A 23 3.72 -0.11 -7.67
N TRP A 24 2.49 0.38 -7.67
CA TRP A 24 1.68 0.56 -8.87
C TRP A 24 1.85 1.98 -9.39
N LEU A 25 2.36 2.12 -10.60
CA LEU A 25 2.64 3.41 -11.22
C LEU A 25 1.60 3.73 -12.30
N GLU A 26 1.17 5.00 -12.36
CA GLU A 26 0.46 5.52 -13.53
C GLU A 26 1.40 5.53 -14.73
N ALA A 27 0.95 4.97 -15.86
CA ALA A 27 1.79 4.78 -17.04
C ALA A 27 2.32 6.09 -17.61
N ASP A 28 1.50 7.15 -17.58
CA ASP A 28 1.82 8.42 -18.23
C ASP A 28 2.72 9.32 -17.36
N SER A 29 2.46 9.37 -16.05
CA SER A 29 3.17 10.28 -15.14
C SER A 29 4.25 9.60 -14.31
N GLY A 30 4.29 8.26 -14.25
CA GLY A 30 5.18 7.51 -13.36
C GLY A 30 4.91 7.74 -11.87
N ARG A 31 3.77 8.37 -11.54
CA ARG A 31 3.35 8.59 -10.15
C ARG A 31 2.89 7.29 -9.54
N VAL A 32 3.18 7.08 -8.26
CA VAL A 32 2.62 5.98 -7.47
C VAL A 32 1.12 6.21 -7.28
N ALA A 33 0.31 5.37 -7.93
CA ALA A 33 -1.14 5.31 -7.76
C ALA A 33 -1.52 4.46 -6.54
N ALA A 34 -0.76 3.40 -6.30
CA ALA A 34 -0.94 2.54 -5.13
C ALA A 34 0.37 1.87 -4.69
N ALA A 35 0.41 1.49 -3.42
CA ALA A 35 1.50 0.74 -2.81
C ALA A 35 0.92 -0.45 -2.04
N PHE A 36 1.57 -1.61 -2.15
CA PHE A 36 1.15 -2.84 -1.46
C PHE A 36 2.33 -3.39 -0.67
N GLU A 37 2.15 -3.49 0.63
CA GLU A 37 3.04 -4.24 1.51
C GLU A 37 2.36 -5.57 1.83
N VAL A 38 3.04 -6.68 1.50
CA VAL A 38 2.54 -8.04 1.65
C VAL A 38 3.17 -8.65 2.90
N GLU A 39 2.33 -9.01 3.87
CA GLU A 39 2.83 -9.61 5.09
C GLU A 39 3.28 -11.06 4.83
N HIS A 40 4.59 -11.27 4.80
CA HIS A 40 5.20 -12.61 4.78
C HIS A 40 6.33 -12.75 5.82
N SER A 41 7.24 -11.77 5.91
CA SER A 41 8.45 -11.81 6.77
C SER A 41 8.85 -10.48 7.41
N THR A 42 8.14 -9.38 7.11
CA THR A 42 8.35 -8.06 7.72
C THR A 42 7.27 -7.80 8.76
N SER A 43 7.61 -7.05 9.82
CA SER A 43 6.61 -6.68 10.83
C SER A 43 5.57 -5.73 10.23
N ILE A 44 4.29 -5.88 10.61
CA ILE A 44 3.22 -4.91 10.26
C ILE A 44 3.70 -3.47 10.49
N TYR A 45 4.41 -3.24 11.60
CA TYR A 45 4.91 -1.92 11.98
C TYR A 45 5.87 -1.32 10.94
N SER A 46 6.86 -2.09 10.48
CA SER A 46 7.83 -1.61 9.47
C SER A 46 7.18 -1.31 8.12
N GLY A 47 6.20 -2.12 7.70
CA GLY A 47 5.47 -1.87 6.46
C GLY A 47 4.68 -0.57 6.51
N ILE A 48 4.01 -0.31 7.64
CA ILE A 48 3.29 0.95 7.87
C ILE A 48 4.23 2.16 7.76
N VAL A 49 5.41 2.09 8.38
CA VAL A 49 6.37 3.20 8.37
C VAL A 49 6.88 3.48 6.96
N ARG A 50 7.18 2.46 6.16
CA ARG A 50 7.61 2.65 4.76
C ARG A 50 6.55 3.32 3.91
N MET A 51 5.29 2.93 4.09
CA MET A 51 4.17 3.57 3.38
C MET A 51 4.00 5.03 3.82
N LEU A 52 4.21 5.34 5.10
CA LEU A 52 4.22 6.72 5.59
C LEU A 52 5.38 7.53 4.99
N ASP A 53 6.58 6.96 4.92
CA ASP A 53 7.74 7.62 4.32
C ASP A 53 7.51 7.92 2.83
N LEU A 54 6.83 7.03 2.11
CA LEU A 54 6.42 7.26 0.72
C LEU A 54 5.38 8.38 0.62
N ALA A 55 4.32 8.32 1.42
CA ALA A 55 3.20 9.25 1.35
C ALA A 55 3.58 10.67 1.79
N LEU A 56 4.39 10.78 2.85
CA LEU A 56 4.80 12.05 3.43
C LEU A 56 6.07 12.61 2.78
N GLY A 57 6.94 11.73 2.26
CA GLY A 57 8.21 12.12 1.65
C GLY A 57 8.02 12.73 0.26
N VAL A 58 7.01 12.27 -0.50
CA VAL A 58 6.79 12.73 -1.88
C VAL A 58 5.37 13.28 -2.02
N PRO A 59 5.17 14.61 -1.98
CA PRO A 59 3.84 15.24 -1.97
C PRO A 59 2.94 14.81 -3.13
N GLU A 60 3.52 14.51 -4.29
CA GLU A 60 2.81 14.03 -5.48
C GLU A 60 2.18 12.64 -5.30
N HIS A 61 2.59 11.88 -4.28
CA HIS A 61 2.10 10.52 -4.00
C HIS A 61 1.13 10.45 -2.82
N ALA A 62 0.88 11.56 -2.12
CA ALA A 62 0.00 11.58 -0.94
C ALA A 62 -1.44 11.10 -1.23
N ASP A 63 -1.92 11.27 -2.48
CA ASP A 63 -3.26 10.83 -2.91
C ASP A 63 -3.34 9.33 -3.30
N GLY A 64 -2.22 8.60 -3.20
CA GLY A 64 -2.17 7.18 -3.54
C GLY A 64 -3.00 6.30 -2.59
N ALA A 65 -3.39 5.12 -3.05
CA ALA A 65 -4.01 4.10 -2.20
C ALA A 65 -2.97 3.14 -1.62
N TYR A 66 -3.01 2.93 -0.31
CA TYR A 66 -2.00 2.16 0.41
C TYR A 66 -2.62 0.89 0.99
N PHE A 67 -2.05 -0.27 0.67
CA PHE A 67 -2.63 -1.56 1.02
C PHE A 67 -1.67 -2.37 1.90
N LEU A 68 -2.17 -2.80 3.06
CA LEU A 68 -1.59 -3.93 3.79
C LEU A 68 -2.28 -5.21 3.35
N VAL A 69 -1.52 -6.11 2.74
CA VAL A 69 -2.02 -7.38 2.23
C VAL A 69 -1.60 -8.49 3.18
N ALA A 70 -2.53 -9.14 3.85
CA ALA A 70 -2.20 -10.14 4.87
C ALA A 70 -3.30 -11.20 5.04
N LEU A 71 -3.04 -12.19 5.91
CA LEU A 71 -4.04 -13.15 6.37
C LEU A 71 -5.17 -12.44 7.11
N ASP A 72 -6.40 -12.89 6.91
CA ASP A 72 -7.62 -12.34 7.53
C ASP A 72 -7.51 -12.16 9.06
N ALA A 73 -6.90 -13.13 9.74
CA ALA A 73 -6.73 -13.11 11.20
C ALA A 73 -5.89 -11.91 11.70
N ARG A 74 -5.09 -11.29 10.83
CA ARG A 74 -4.22 -10.15 11.17
C ARG A 74 -4.91 -8.81 11.07
N GLU A 75 -6.15 -8.75 10.60
CA GLU A 75 -6.87 -7.48 10.47
C GLU A 75 -6.96 -6.73 11.80
N ALA A 76 -7.27 -7.44 12.89
CA ALA A 76 -7.38 -6.85 14.23
C ALA A 76 -6.03 -6.26 14.69
N ASP A 77 -4.92 -6.97 14.48
CA ASP A 77 -3.59 -6.51 14.83
C ASP A 77 -3.19 -5.27 14.04
N VAL A 78 -3.48 -5.27 12.74
CA VAL A 78 -3.24 -4.13 11.84
C VAL A 78 -4.01 -2.91 12.33
N ARG A 79 -5.33 -3.06 12.57
CA ARG A 79 -6.18 -1.98 13.07
C ARG A 79 -5.68 -1.45 14.42
N ALA A 80 -5.25 -2.34 15.32
CA ALA A 80 -4.70 -1.96 16.62
C ALA A 80 -3.39 -1.15 16.48
N GLN A 81 -2.51 -1.51 15.53
CA GLN A 81 -1.32 -0.70 15.26
C GLN A 81 -1.69 0.71 14.78
N PHE A 82 -2.60 0.84 13.81
CA PHE A 82 -3.02 2.16 13.33
C PHE A 82 -3.75 3.01 14.37
N ALA A 83 -4.43 2.39 15.33
CA ALA A 83 -5.06 3.09 16.45
C ALA A 83 -4.05 3.80 17.38
N ARG A 84 -2.75 3.51 17.27
CA ARG A 84 -1.73 4.14 18.12
C ARG A 84 -1.55 5.62 17.76
N PRO A 85 -1.44 6.54 18.75
CA PRO A 85 -1.27 7.97 18.50
C PRO A 85 -0.06 8.34 17.62
N ALA A 86 1.00 7.53 17.65
CA ALA A 86 2.18 7.71 16.81
C ALA A 86 1.85 7.69 15.29
N PHE A 87 0.75 7.05 14.91
CA PHE A 87 0.27 6.97 13.53
C PHE A 87 -0.90 7.92 13.26
N SER A 88 -1.09 8.95 14.08
CA SER A 88 -2.11 9.97 13.85
C SER A 88 -1.98 10.66 12.49
N ARG A 89 -0.75 10.82 11.96
CA ARG A 89 -0.53 11.32 10.59
C ARG A 89 -0.88 10.31 9.49
N ALA A 90 -0.93 9.02 9.81
CA ALA A 90 -1.43 7.99 8.90
C ALA A 90 -2.95 8.07 8.75
N THR A 91 -3.66 8.80 9.63
CA THR A 91 -5.11 8.93 9.59
C THR A 91 -5.61 9.61 8.32
N ASP A 92 -4.81 10.49 7.73
CA ASP A 92 -5.16 11.20 6.50
C ASP A 92 -4.80 10.39 5.25
N LEU A 93 -4.16 9.22 5.41
CA LEU A 93 -3.80 8.35 4.29
C LEU A 93 -4.98 7.45 3.90
N ASN A 94 -5.12 7.24 2.60
CA ASN A 94 -6.07 6.31 2.01
C ASN A 94 -5.61 4.85 2.19
N LEU A 95 -5.66 4.38 3.45
CA LEU A 95 -5.14 3.08 3.88
C LEU A 95 -6.22 2.00 3.91
N HIS A 96 -5.85 0.84 3.36
CA HIS A 96 -6.72 -0.30 3.20
C HIS A 96 -6.04 -1.57 3.70
N PHE A 97 -6.86 -2.47 4.25
CA PHE A 97 -6.51 -3.85 4.51
C PHE A 97 -7.04 -4.71 3.37
N LEU A 98 -6.20 -5.51 2.75
CA LEU A 98 -6.56 -6.40 1.67
C LEU A 98 -6.33 -7.86 2.09
N PRO A 99 -7.38 -8.57 2.51
CA PRO A 99 -7.24 -9.95 2.97
C PRO A 99 -6.83 -10.90 1.84
N TYR A 100 -6.02 -11.91 2.16
CA TYR A 100 -5.68 -12.99 1.22
C TYR A 100 -6.91 -13.77 0.74
N SER A 101 -7.94 -13.92 1.58
CA SER A 101 -9.20 -14.58 1.20
C SER A 101 -9.92 -13.86 0.06
N GLU A 102 -10.04 -12.54 0.16
CA GLU A 102 -10.67 -11.67 -0.84
C GLU A 102 -9.90 -11.71 -2.17
N LEU A 103 -8.57 -11.62 -2.12
CA LEU A 103 -7.71 -11.77 -3.30
C LEU A 103 -7.86 -13.14 -3.95
N THR A 104 -7.80 -14.21 -3.16
CA THR A 104 -7.95 -15.58 -3.66
C THR A 104 -9.28 -15.76 -4.39
N THR A 105 -10.35 -15.20 -3.81
CA THR A 105 -11.71 -15.32 -4.33
C THR A 105 -11.92 -14.50 -5.60
N HIS A 106 -11.35 -13.29 -5.68
CA HIS A 106 -11.73 -12.32 -6.70
C HIS A 106 -10.67 -11.99 -7.74
N ARG A 107 -9.41 -12.44 -7.58
CA ARG A 107 -8.29 -12.06 -8.48
C ARG A 107 -8.54 -12.34 -9.96
N GLU A 108 -9.24 -13.42 -10.31
CA GLU A 108 -9.50 -13.76 -11.73
C GLU A 108 -10.51 -12.80 -12.35
N ALA A 109 -11.56 -12.44 -11.60
CA ALA A 109 -12.56 -11.46 -12.04
C ALA A 109 -11.94 -10.06 -12.15
N VAL A 110 -11.14 -9.66 -11.15
CA VAL A 110 -10.42 -8.38 -11.17
C VAL A 110 -9.43 -8.33 -12.32
N GLY A 111 -8.66 -9.40 -12.56
CA GLY A 111 -7.69 -9.46 -13.66
C GLY A 111 -8.34 -9.46 -15.05
N ARG A 112 -9.55 -10.04 -15.19
CA ARG A 112 -10.24 -10.13 -16.48
C ARG A 112 -11.10 -8.91 -16.82
N PHE A 113 -11.80 -8.36 -15.83
CA PHE A 113 -12.82 -7.34 -16.02
C PHE A 113 -12.53 -6.02 -15.30
N GLY A 114 -11.52 -6.00 -14.43
CA GLY A 114 -11.13 -4.81 -13.69
C GLY A 114 -10.51 -3.74 -14.58
N SER A 115 -10.54 -2.50 -14.08
CA SER A 115 -9.88 -1.35 -14.67
C SER A 115 -9.31 -0.49 -13.55
N GLY A 116 -8.02 -0.18 -13.66
CA GLY A 116 -7.27 0.52 -12.61
C GLY A 116 -7.43 -0.12 -11.23
N LEU A 117 -7.52 0.71 -10.19
CA LEU A 117 -7.64 0.27 -8.80
C LEU A 117 -9.06 -0.13 -8.38
N LYS A 118 -10.07 0.07 -9.24
CA LYS A 118 -11.48 -0.12 -8.85
C LYS A 118 -11.78 -1.51 -8.31
N GLY A 119 -11.29 -2.55 -8.98
CA GLY A 119 -11.53 -3.93 -8.57
C GLY A 119 -10.83 -4.28 -7.25
N VAL A 120 -9.63 -3.75 -7.04
CA VAL A 120 -8.83 -3.98 -5.82
C VAL A 120 -9.44 -3.23 -4.63
N LEU A 121 -9.85 -1.97 -4.81
CA LEU A 121 -10.54 -1.19 -3.78
C LEU A 121 -11.86 -1.82 -3.35
N ALA A 122 -12.60 -2.41 -4.29
CA ALA A 122 -13.89 -3.04 -4.01
C ALA A 122 -13.80 -4.26 -3.08
N ILE A 123 -12.64 -4.92 -3.04
CA ILE A 123 -12.39 -6.10 -2.19
C ILE A 123 -11.51 -5.78 -0.98
N ALA A 124 -11.12 -4.51 -0.82
CA ALA A 124 -10.33 -4.04 0.30
C ALA A 124 -11.23 -3.47 1.40
N ARG A 125 -10.74 -3.51 2.63
CA ARG A 125 -11.42 -2.99 3.82
C ARG A 125 -10.71 -1.73 4.25
N ALA A 126 -11.41 -0.60 4.29
CA ALA A 126 -10.86 0.64 4.80
C ALA A 126 -10.36 0.43 6.24
N LEU A 127 -9.11 0.86 6.50
CA LEU A 127 -8.55 0.85 7.84
C LEU A 127 -8.97 2.07 8.66
N ARG A 128 -9.55 3.07 7.97
CA ARG A 128 -10.45 4.13 8.45
C ARG A 128 -11.36 4.58 7.32
#